data_AF-A0A0A6PE22-F1
#
_entry.id   AF-A0A0A6PE22-F1
#
_cell.length_a   1.000
_cell.length_b   1.000
_cell.length_c   1.000
_cell.angle_alpha   90.00
_cell.angle_beta   90.00
_cell.angle_gamma   90.00
#
_symmetry.space_group_name_H-M   'P 1'
#
loop_
_entity.id
_entity.type
_entity.pdbx_description
1 polymer ?
#
loop_
_entity_poly.entity_id
_entity_poly.type
_entity_poly.pdbx_seq_one_letter_code
_entity_poly.pdbx_strand_id
1 'polypeptide(L)'
;MHSFDNRVALWDEGQIALNQIKVYSLQLPELFFTEAGKKKIIVTLTFTPETRATRGDSYLGNRMAFHLFHSVKPQILREKYGIIANDVETIDVPDDLKPFEIDFFPGANTRKVGCHQKAWKLYQREPKNRPATPVSLVLLNLNQWIMDDTRMQDYCISVVFEHEKEIKLYNAIRTNIKTKIRVK
;
A
#
# COMPACT_ATOMS: atom_id res chain seq x y z
N MET A 1 15.33 -19.36 -14.55
CA MET A 1 14.61 -18.81 -13.37
C MET A 1 15.63 -18.04 -12.55
N HIS A 2 15.72 -16.72 -12.69
CA HIS A 2 16.74 -15.91 -11.98
C HIS A 2 16.12 -15.33 -10.71
N SER A 3 16.53 -15.87 -9.56
CA SER A 3 16.27 -15.28 -8.25
C SER A 3 17.20 -14.08 -8.13
N PHE A 4 16.66 -12.86 -8.26
CA PHE A 4 17.47 -11.67 -8.06
C PHE A 4 17.49 -11.34 -6.56
N ASP A 5 18.64 -11.53 -5.90
CA ASP A 5 18.80 -11.30 -4.45
C ASP A 5 18.46 -9.86 -4.01
N ASN A 6 18.50 -8.91 -4.96
CA ASN A 6 18.19 -7.49 -4.80
C ASN A 6 16.70 -7.13 -4.95
N ARG A 7 15.83 -8.10 -5.21
CA ARG A 7 14.39 -7.89 -5.42
C ARG A 7 13.57 -8.76 -4.48
N VAL A 8 12.60 -8.17 -3.79
CA VAL A 8 11.69 -8.88 -2.91
C VAL A 8 10.26 -8.49 -3.23
N ALA A 9 9.41 -9.49 -3.44
CA ALA A 9 7.97 -9.31 -3.60
C ALA A 9 7.25 -9.88 -2.38
N LEU A 10 6.41 -9.05 -1.76
CA LEU A 10 5.47 -9.43 -0.71
C LEU A 10 4.07 -9.24 -1.28
N TRP A 11 3.16 -10.16 -1.02
CA TRP A 11 1.78 -10.05 -1.48
C TRP A 11 0.82 -10.63 -0.45
N ASP A 12 -0.42 -10.16 -0.51
CA ASP A 12 -1.55 -10.63 0.29
C ASP A 12 -2.78 -10.66 -0.60
N GLU A 13 -3.50 -11.78 -0.54
CA GLU A 13 -4.85 -11.93 -1.10
C GLU A 13 -5.83 -12.00 0.06
N GLY A 14 -6.96 -11.32 -0.08
CA GLY A 14 -7.95 -11.36 0.98
C GLY A 14 -9.19 -10.56 0.67
N GLN A 15 -9.95 -10.32 1.73
CA GLN A 15 -11.23 -9.64 1.68
C GLN A 15 -11.22 -8.42 2.59
N ILE A 16 -11.97 -7.40 2.20
CA ILE A 16 -12.18 -6.17 2.99
C ILE A 16 -13.62 -5.72 2.82
N ALA A 17 -14.31 -5.42 3.92
CA ALA A 17 -15.68 -4.91 3.87
C ALA A 17 -15.73 -3.50 3.27
N LEU A 18 -16.92 -3.05 2.91
CA LEU A 18 -17.14 -1.67 2.46
C LEU A 18 -16.83 -0.67 3.58
N ASN A 19 -16.31 0.50 3.21
CA ASN A 19 -15.93 1.58 4.12
C ASN A 19 -15.00 1.09 5.23
N GLN A 20 -14.06 0.21 4.90
CA GLN A 20 -13.06 -0.30 5.83
C GLN A 20 -11.66 -0.08 5.30
N ILE A 21 -10.70 -0.16 6.22
CA ILE A 21 -9.28 -0.09 5.92
C ILE A 21 -8.53 -1.30 6.43
N LYS A 22 -7.42 -1.61 5.76
CA LYS A 22 -6.44 -2.60 6.21
C LYS A 22 -5.06 -1.97 6.21
N VAL A 23 -4.31 -2.16 7.29
CA VAL A 23 -2.96 -1.60 7.44
C VAL A 23 -1.95 -2.72 7.58
N TYR A 24 -1.02 -2.78 6.63
CA TYR A 24 0.12 -3.70 6.63
C TYR A 24 1.36 -2.99 7.15
N SER A 25 2.12 -3.65 8.02
CA SER A 25 3.40 -3.14 8.52
C SER A 25 4.55 -3.88 7.84
N LEU A 26 5.27 -3.17 6.98
CA LEU A 26 6.40 -3.67 6.21
C LEU A 26 7.70 -3.30 6.92
N GLN A 27 8.41 -4.29 7.43
CA GLN A 27 9.72 -4.10 8.07
C GLN A 27 10.83 -4.22 7.03
N LEU A 28 11.14 -3.09 6.41
CA LEU A 28 12.31 -3.01 5.53
C LEU A 28 13.59 -3.00 6.35
N PRO A 29 14.65 -3.70 5.89
CA PRO A 29 15.96 -3.56 6.50
C PRO A 29 16.49 -2.16 6.22
N GLU A 30 17.19 -1.55 7.19
CA GLU A 30 17.83 -0.24 7.01
C GLU A 30 18.76 -0.22 5.80
N LEU A 31 19.41 -1.35 5.50
CA LEU A 31 20.25 -1.57 4.34
C LEU A 31 19.58 -1.14 3.03
N PHE A 32 18.26 -1.30 2.91
CA PHE A 32 17.52 -0.89 1.72
C PHE A 32 17.67 0.61 1.46
N PHE A 33 17.71 1.45 2.50
CA PHE A 33 17.85 2.90 2.37
C PHE A 33 19.30 3.37 2.43
N THR A 34 20.16 2.72 3.23
CA THR A 34 21.55 3.16 3.46
C THR A 34 22.50 2.77 2.33
N GLU A 35 22.25 1.66 1.64
CA GLU A 35 23.14 1.25 0.54
C GLU A 35 23.07 2.25 -0.62
N ALA A 36 24.20 2.62 -1.20
CA ALA A 36 24.22 3.53 -2.34
C ALA A 36 23.67 2.85 -3.60
N GLY A 37 22.87 3.59 -4.38
CA GLY A 37 22.27 3.10 -5.62
C GLY A 37 20.78 3.42 -5.74
N LYS A 38 20.22 3.18 -6.93
CA LYS A 38 18.79 3.37 -7.19
C LYS A 38 17.96 2.35 -6.44
N LYS A 39 16.82 2.80 -5.94
CA LYS A 39 15.89 1.99 -5.13
C LYS A 39 14.49 2.21 -5.64
N LYS A 40 13.71 1.15 -5.77
CA LYS A 40 12.36 1.24 -6.27
C LYS A 40 11.40 0.49 -5.35
N ILE A 41 10.31 1.16 -5.00
CA ILE A 41 9.16 0.55 -4.35
C ILE A 41 8.04 0.51 -5.37
N ILE A 42 7.46 -0.64 -5.65
CA ILE A 42 6.34 -0.79 -6.57
C ILE A 42 5.18 -1.40 -5.80
N VAL A 43 3.99 -0.84 -5.94
CA VAL A 43 2.77 -1.41 -5.38
C VAL A 43 1.79 -1.68 -6.50
N THR A 44 1.21 -2.89 -6.51
CA THR A 44 0.15 -3.27 -7.43
C THR A 44 -1.05 -3.75 -6.63
N LEU A 45 -2.22 -3.20 -6.94
CA LEU A 45 -3.50 -3.57 -6.34
C LEU A 45 -4.45 -3.98 -7.46
N THR A 46 -5.11 -5.12 -7.29
CA THR A 46 -6.19 -5.57 -8.16
C THR A 46 -7.38 -6.02 -7.32
N PHE A 47 -8.59 -5.68 -7.76
CA PHE A 47 -9.84 -6.09 -7.10
C PHE A 47 -10.95 -6.30 -8.14
N THR A 48 -12.05 -6.92 -7.71
CA THR A 48 -13.18 -7.31 -8.56
C THR A 48 -14.45 -6.58 -8.11
N PRO A 49 -14.59 -5.27 -8.43
CA PRO A 49 -15.74 -4.49 -8.02
C PRO A 49 -17.02 -4.95 -8.72
N GLU A 50 -18.16 -4.73 -8.08
CA GLU A 50 -19.43 -4.75 -8.79
C GLU A 50 -19.45 -3.60 -9.80
N THR A 51 -20.03 -3.83 -10.98
CA THR A 51 -20.09 -2.80 -12.03
C THR A 51 -21.51 -2.58 -12.50
N ARG A 52 -21.85 -1.34 -12.82
CA ARG A 52 -23.17 -0.98 -13.33
C ARG A 52 -23.02 -0.01 -14.50
N ALA A 53 -23.16 -0.53 -15.71
CA ALA A 53 -22.98 0.23 -16.96
C ALA A 53 -23.93 1.45 -17.07
N THR A 54 -25.08 1.42 -16.40
CA THR A 54 -26.07 2.51 -16.43
C THR A 54 -25.70 3.70 -15.54
N ARG A 55 -24.69 3.60 -14.68
CA ARG A 55 -24.21 4.70 -13.83
C ARG A 55 -22.94 5.30 -14.43
N GLY A 56 -23.11 6.36 -15.23
CA GLY A 56 -22.01 7.06 -15.90
C GLY A 56 -21.12 7.87 -14.94
N ASP A 57 -21.67 8.32 -13.81
CA ASP A 57 -20.96 9.04 -12.75
C ASP A 57 -20.12 8.13 -11.85
N SER A 58 -20.56 6.87 -11.65
CA SER A 58 -19.81 5.86 -10.89
C SER A 58 -20.09 4.44 -11.39
N TYR A 59 -19.31 4.01 -12.39
CA TYR A 59 -19.41 2.67 -12.99
C TYR A 59 -19.07 1.54 -12.00
N LEU A 60 -18.12 1.78 -11.09
CA LEU A 60 -17.69 0.80 -10.07
C LEU A 60 -18.49 0.99 -8.78
N GLY A 61 -19.01 -0.10 -8.21
CA GLY A 61 -19.80 -0.11 -6.96
C GLY A 61 -19.03 0.30 -5.72
N ASN A 62 -17.71 0.13 -5.77
CA ASN A 62 -16.76 0.55 -4.76
C ASN A 62 -15.45 0.93 -5.42
N ARG A 63 -14.68 1.79 -4.75
CA ARG A 63 -13.33 2.18 -5.14
C ARG A 63 -12.36 1.75 -4.07
N MET A 64 -11.31 1.05 -4.49
CA MET A 64 -10.17 0.79 -3.61
C MET A 64 -9.01 1.70 -3.94
N ALA A 65 -8.17 1.94 -2.95
CA ALA A 65 -6.95 2.71 -3.10
C ALA A 65 -5.93 2.30 -2.05
N PHE A 66 -4.68 2.67 -2.30
CA PHE A 66 -3.60 2.44 -1.36
C PHE A 66 -2.70 3.66 -1.21
N HIS A 67 -2.17 3.81 0.00
CA HIS A 67 -1.19 4.81 0.40
C HIS A 67 -0.07 4.14 1.20
N LEU A 68 1.15 4.66 1.08
CA LEU A 68 2.31 4.13 1.78
C LEU A 68 2.87 5.22 2.67
N PHE A 69 3.06 4.93 3.95
CA PHE A 69 3.53 5.87 4.96
C PHE A 69 4.83 5.40 5.58
N HIS A 70 5.67 6.33 5.99
CA HIS A 70 6.86 6.06 6.79
C HIS A 70 6.79 6.78 8.13
N SER A 71 7.56 6.33 9.12
CA SER A 71 7.68 7.02 10.42
C SER A 71 6.37 7.20 11.21
N VAL A 72 5.25 6.59 10.81
CA VAL A 72 3.96 6.63 11.51
C VAL A 72 3.60 5.24 11.99
N LYS A 73 3.19 5.14 13.27
CA LYS A 73 2.75 3.88 13.87
C LYS A 73 1.44 3.40 13.21
N PRO A 74 1.31 2.09 12.91
CA PRO A 74 0.09 1.54 12.31
C PRO A 74 -1.20 1.83 13.10
N GLN A 75 -1.15 1.98 14.43
CA GLN A 75 -2.33 2.31 15.23
C GLN A 75 -2.89 3.69 14.87
N ILE A 76 -2.01 4.70 14.74
CA ILE A 76 -2.41 6.08 14.40
C ILE A 76 -3.08 6.11 13.03
N LEU A 77 -2.56 5.34 12.06
CA LEU A 77 -3.18 5.23 10.74
C LEU A 77 -4.59 4.63 10.82
N ARG A 78 -4.79 3.61 11.65
CA ARG A 78 -6.11 2.99 11.83
C ARG A 78 -7.11 3.96 12.45
N GLU A 79 -6.69 4.72 13.46
CA GLU A 79 -7.53 5.71 14.12
C GLU A 79 -7.94 6.82 13.15
N LYS A 80 -6.96 7.42 12.45
CA LYS A 80 -7.19 8.54 11.54
C LYS A 80 -8.07 8.17 10.34
N TYR A 81 -7.80 7.03 9.72
CA TYR A 81 -8.61 6.56 8.60
C TYR A 81 -9.94 5.92 9.03
N GLY A 82 -10.01 5.36 10.25
CA GLY A 82 -11.26 4.85 10.81
C GLY A 82 -12.30 5.95 11.05
N ILE A 83 -11.86 7.17 11.35
CA ILE A 83 -12.73 8.35 11.44
C ILE A 83 -13.27 8.74 10.04
N ILE A 84 -12.41 8.71 9.01
CA ILE A 84 -12.77 9.10 7.64
C ILE A 84 -13.78 8.14 7.00
N ALA A 85 -13.65 6.85 7.27
CA ALA A 85 -14.59 5.84 6.80
C ALA A 85 -16.06 6.11 7.21
N ASN A 86 -16.27 6.87 8.28
CA ASN A 86 -17.59 7.20 8.80
C ASN A 86 -18.18 8.51 8.23
N ASP A 87 -17.37 9.37 7.61
CA ASP A 87 -17.77 10.76 7.34
C ASP A 87 -17.40 11.31 5.95
N VAL A 88 -16.68 10.55 5.10
CA VAL A 88 -16.19 11.11 3.82
C VAL A 88 -16.25 10.16 2.63
N GLU A 89 -16.76 10.69 1.52
CA GLU A 89 -16.73 10.12 0.16
C GLU A 89 -15.33 10.09 -0.50
N THR A 90 -14.26 10.46 0.22
CA THR A 90 -12.94 10.72 -0.37
C THR A 90 -11.86 9.76 0.09
N ILE A 91 -11.01 9.40 -0.88
CA ILE A 91 -9.85 8.50 -0.74
C ILE A 91 -8.61 9.28 -0.24
N ASP A 92 -8.76 10.56 0.06
CA ASP A 92 -7.61 11.45 0.20
C ASP A 92 -6.88 11.23 1.54
N VAL A 93 -5.58 11.52 1.53
CA VAL A 93 -4.74 11.40 2.72
C VAL A 93 -5.04 12.53 3.70
N PRO A 94 -5.25 12.22 5.00
CA PRO A 94 -5.39 13.25 6.04
C PRO A 94 -4.26 14.27 6.02
N ASP A 95 -4.58 15.55 6.22
CA ASP A 95 -3.59 16.63 6.12
C ASP A 95 -2.39 16.46 7.07
N ASP A 96 -2.64 15.92 8.26
CA ASP A 96 -1.62 15.62 9.27
C ASP A 96 -0.73 14.42 8.90
N LEU A 97 -1.20 13.55 7.99
CA LEU A 97 -0.45 12.39 7.51
C LEU A 97 0.30 12.64 6.20
N LYS A 98 -0.08 13.67 5.41
CA LYS A 98 0.57 14.02 4.14
C LYS A 98 2.11 14.11 4.23
N PRO A 99 2.72 14.72 5.26
CA PRO A 99 4.19 14.81 5.36
C PRO A 99 4.90 13.45 5.47
N PHE A 100 4.17 12.41 5.84
CA PHE A 100 4.68 11.05 6.05
C PHE A 100 4.33 10.11 4.88
N GLU A 101 3.56 10.58 3.90
CA GLU A 101 3.20 9.81 2.71
C GLU A 101 4.41 9.68 1.77
N ILE A 102 4.60 8.48 1.23
CA ILE A 102 5.53 8.23 0.13
C ILE A 102 4.78 8.50 -1.18
N ASP A 103 5.09 9.66 -1.79
CA ASP A 103 4.47 10.07 -3.05
C ASP A 103 4.81 9.12 -4.21
N PHE A 104 3.82 8.39 -4.66
CA PHE A 104 3.94 7.48 -5.79
C PHE A 104 3.62 8.12 -7.14
N PHE A 105 4.19 7.54 -8.19
CA PHE A 105 3.78 7.79 -9.57
C PHE A 105 3.22 6.50 -10.22
N PRO A 106 2.09 6.54 -10.94
CA PRO A 106 1.09 7.62 -11.00
C PRO A 106 0.46 7.91 -9.63
N GLY A 107 -0.07 9.11 -9.40
CA GLY A 107 -0.67 9.50 -8.12
C GLY A 107 -2.03 8.83 -7.84
N ALA A 108 -2.50 8.90 -6.58
CA ALA A 108 -3.72 8.20 -6.15
C ALA A 108 -4.97 8.55 -6.97
N ASN A 109 -5.15 9.82 -7.35
CA ASN A 109 -6.27 10.28 -8.17
C ASN A 109 -6.34 9.62 -9.55
N THR A 110 -5.18 9.34 -10.16
CA THR A 110 -5.12 8.63 -11.45
C THR A 110 -5.41 7.14 -11.28
N ARG A 111 -4.91 6.54 -10.19
CA ARG A 111 -5.04 5.09 -9.96
C ARG A 111 -6.45 4.68 -9.54
N LYS A 112 -7.10 5.47 -8.68
CA LYS A 112 -8.40 5.12 -8.04
C LYS A 112 -9.58 4.98 -9.00
N VAL A 113 -9.40 5.34 -10.28
CA VAL A 113 -10.42 5.21 -11.33
C VAL A 113 -10.58 3.76 -11.81
N GLY A 114 -9.54 2.94 -11.67
CA GLY A 114 -9.53 1.56 -12.17
C GLY A 114 -9.42 0.49 -11.09
N CYS A 115 -9.83 -0.72 -11.43
CA CYS A 115 -9.69 -1.91 -10.58
C CYS A 115 -8.29 -2.55 -10.65
N HIS A 116 -7.47 -2.17 -11.64
CA HIS A 116 -6.07 -2.55 -11.76
C HIS A 116 -5.19 -1.33 -11.55
N GLN A 117 -4.51 -1.28 -10.41
CA GLN A 117 -3.73 -0.13 -9.99
C GLN A 117 -2.27 -0.53 -9.85
N LYS A 118 -1.39 0.31 -10.38
CA LYS A 118 0.06 0.16 -10.21
C LYS A 118 0.66 1.52 -9.93
N ALA A 119 1.59 1.58 -8.98
CA ALA A 119 2.37 2.76 -8.70
C ALA A 119 3.79 2.40 -8.29
N TRP A 120 4.71 3.35 -8.42
CA TRP A 120 6.06 3.19 -7.94
C TRP A 120 6.67 4.48 -7.42
N LYS A 121 7.62 4.32 -6.49
CA LYS A 121 8.53 5.35 -6.02
C LYS A 121 9.93 4.97 -6.44
N LEU A 122 10.63 5.87 -7.12
CA LEU A 122 12.05 5.73 -7.42
C LEU A 122 12.85 6.69 -6.54
N TYR A 123 13.79 6.16 -5.78
CA TYR A 123 14.83 6.93 -5.11
C TYR A 123 16.11 6.81 -5.94
N GLN A 124 16.54 7.91 -6.57
CA GLN A 124 17.78 7.93 -7.33
C GLN A 124 19.03 7.99 -6.45
N ARG A 125 18.87 8.54 -5.24
CA ARG A 125 19.88 8.71 -4.20
C ARG A 125 19.23 8.43 -2.85
N GLU A 126 20.03 8.43 -1.79
CA GLU A 126 19.48 8.39 -0.45
C GLU A 126 18.55 9.60 -0.22
N PRO A 127 17.28 9.37 0.22
CA PRO A 127 16.37 10.46 0.50
C PRO A 127 16.85 11.30 1.69
N LYS A 128 16.85 12.64 1.54
CA LYS A 128 17.23 13.59 2.61
C LYS A 128 16.42 13.38 3.89
N ASN A 129 15.12 13.15 3.75
CA ASN A 129 14.24 12.71 4.83
C ASN A 129 14.08 11.19 4.70
N ARG A 130 14.94 10.45 5.37
CA ARG A 130 14.96 8.99 5.30
C ARG A 130 13.63 8.43 5.86
N PRO A 131 12.88 7.63 5.08
CA PRO A 131 11.75 6.89 5.61
C PRO A 131 12.21 5.99 6.76
N ALA A 132 11.71 6.24 7.98
CA ALA A 132 11.96 5.35 9.09
C ALA A 132 11.04 4.13 8.99
N THR A 133 11.56 2.98 9.40
CA THR A 133 10.79 1.74 9.46
C THR A 133 10.00 1.70 10.78
N PRO A 134 8.82 1.06 10.84
CA PRO A 134 8.15 0.35 9.75
C PRO A 134 7.55 1.28 8.70
N VAL A 135 7.55 0.81 7.45
CA VAL A 135 6.75 1.42 6.40
C VAL A 135 5.36 0.78 6.47
N SER A 136 4.31 1.60 6.46
CA SER A 136 2.93 1.14 6.60
C SER A 136 2.18 1.30 5.29
N LEU A 137 1.62 0.22 4.75
CA LEU A 137 0.76 0.25 3.58
C LEU A 137 -0.69 0.24 4.05
N VAL A 138 -1.42 1.31 3.75
CA VAL A 138 -2.85 1.45 4.00
C VAL A 138 -3.60 1.08 2.73
N LEU A 139 -4.54 0.16 2.85
CA LEU A 139 -5.51 -0.22 1.83
C LEU A 139 -6.89 0.27 2.28
N LEU A 140 -7.61 0.92 1.38
CA LEU A 140 -8.97 1.40 1.63
C LEU A 140 -9.94 0.75 0.66
N ASN A 141 -11.16 0.51 1.13
CA ASN A 141 -12.30 0.15 0.31
C ASN A 141 -13.45 1.11 0.61
N LEU A 142 -13.78 1.99 -0.33
CA LEU A 142 -14.87 2.94 -0.19
C LEU A 142 -16.06 2.52 -1.04
N ASN A 143 -17.22 2.49 -0.41
CA ASN A 143 -18.47 2.30 -1.11
C ASN A 143 -18.75 3.47 -2.05
N GLN A 144 -19.42 3.19 -3.17
CA GLN A 144 -19.98 4.22 -4.05
C GLN A 144 -21.50 4.14 -4.09
N TRP A 145 -22.04 2.92 -4.20
CA TRP A 145 -23.49 2.74 -4.31
C TRP A 145 -24.01 1.35 -3.95
N ILE A 146 -23.14 0.46 -3.48
CA ILE A 146 -23.55 -0.88 -3.04
C ILE A 146 -24.40 -0.72 -1.77
N MET A 147 -25.59 -1.32 -1.78
CA MET A 147 -26.54 -1.24 -0.66
C MET A 147 -26.36 -2.38 0.35
N ASP A 148 -25.69 -3.46 -0.05
CA ASP A 148 -25.37 -4.60 0.81
C ASP A 148 -24.14 -4.29 1.66
N ASP A 149 -24.37 -4.00 2.95
CA ASP A 149 -23.34 -3.68 3.95
C ASP A 149 -22.51 -4.91 4.39
N THR A 150 -23.03 -6.12 4.14
CA THR A 150 -22.32 -7.38 4.41
C THR A 150 -21.31 -7.72 3.32
N ARG A 151 -21.32 -6.96 2.22
CA ARG A 151 -20.49 -7.24 1.05
C ARG A 151 -19.00 -7.09 1.35
N MET A 152 -18.26 -8.13 0.99
CA MET A 152 -16.81 -8.18 1.05
C MET A 152 -16.22 -8.01 -0.35
N GLN A 153 -15.16 -7.21 -0.46
CA GLN A 153 -14.40 -7.04 -1.69
C GLN A 153 -13.15 -7.92 -1.67
N ASP A 154 -13.04 -8.84 -2.62
CA ASP A 154 -11.81 -9.58 -2.88
C ASP A 154 -10.75 -8.65 -3.50
N TYR A 155 -9.51 -8.77 -3.04
CA TYR A 155 -8.37 -8.07 -3.62
C TYR A 155 -7.10 -8.91 -3.56
N CYS A 156 -6.16 -8.55 -4.42
CA CYS A 156 -4.75 -8.92 -4.33
C CYS A 156 -3.92 -7.64 -4.28
N ILE A 157 -3.04 -7.52 -3.29
CA ILE A 157 -2.08 -6.43 -3.20
C ILE A 157 -0.67 -6.98 -3.11
N SER A 158 0.25 -6.41 -3.88
CA SER A 158 1.66 -6.75 -3.85
C SER A 158 2.52 -5.51 -3.69
N VAL A 159 3.61 -5.66 -2.95
CA VAL A 159 4.67 -4.66 -2.81
C VAL A 159 6.00 -5.30 -3.21
N VAL A 160 6.69 -4.64 -4.13
CA VAL A 160 7.99 -5.04 -4.61
C VAL A 160 9.02 -4.00 -4.21
N PHE A 161 10.09 -4.46 -3.57
CA PHE A 161 11.28 -3.68 -3.26
C PHE A 161 12.41 -4.12 -4.18
N GLU A 162 12.99 -3.18 -4.92
CA GLU A 162 14.11 -3.41 -5.85
C GLU A 162 15.25 -2.47 -5.49
N HIS A 163 16.46 -3.01 -5.50
CA HIS A 163 17.69 -2.24 -5.35
C HIS A 163 18.62 -2.48 -6.54
N GLU A 164 19.31 -1.46 -7.01
CA GLU A 164 20.23 -1.57 -8.16
C GLU A 164 21.40 -2.51 -7.87
N LYS A 165 22.05 -2.36 -6.71
CA LYS A 165 23.09 -3.27 -6.26
C LYS A 165 22.53 -4.62 -5.81
N GLU A 166 23.33 -5.66 -6.00
CA GLU A 166 23.08 -7.02 -5.51
C GLU A 166 23.27 -7.12 -3.99
N ILE A 167 22.39 -6.46 -3.24
CA ILE A 167 22.28 -6.63 -1.80
C ILE A 167 21.46 -7.87 -1.49
N LYS A 168 21.76 -8.57 -0.38
CA LYS A 168 20.98 -9.71 0.13
C LYS A 168 19.63 -9.28 0.73
N LEU A 169 18.87 -8.45 0.01
CA LEU A 169 17.60 -7.84 0.45
C LEU A 169 16.58 -8.92 0.81
N TYR A 170 16.51 -9.97 -0.01
CA TYR A 170 15.66 -11.13 0.23
C TYR A 170 15.94 -11.79 1.59
N ASN A 171 17.21 -12.05 1.90
CA ASN A 171 17.59 -12.69 3.16
C ASN A 171 17.27 -11.81 4.38
N ALA A 172 17.48 -10.50 4.26
CA ALA A 172 17.19 -9.55 5.34
C ALA A 172 15.68 -9.44 5.62
N ILE A 173 14.85 -9.28 4.57
CA ILE A 173 13.39 -9.23 4.73
C ILE A 173 12.84 -10.57 5.25
N ARG A 174 13.32 -11.70 4.72
CA ARG A 174 12.93 -13.03 5.19
C ARG A 174 13.25 -13.25 6.67
N THR A 175 14.40 -12.75 7.12
CA THR A 175 14.79 -12.82 8.54
C THR A 175 13.87 -11.98 9.42
N ASN A 176 13.56 -10.75 9.02
CA ASN A 176 12.63 -9.88 9.75
C ASN A 176 11.24 -10.50 9.91
N ILE A 177 10.71 -11.12 8.83
CA ILE A 177 9.41 -11.79 8.86
C ILE A 177 9.43 -12.99 9.83
N LYS A 178 10.48 -13.82 9.78
CA LYS A 178 10.61 -15.01 10.66
C LYS A 178 10.75 -14.64 12.14
N THR A 179 11.51 -13.59 12.46
CA THR A 179 11.67 -13.13 13.85
C THR A 179 10.33 -12.74 14.47
N LYS A 180 9.42 -12.09 13.71
CA LYS A 180 8.09 -11.75 14.21
C LYS A 180 7.17 -12.94 14.48
N ILE A 181 7.29 -14.02 13.71
CA ILE A 181 6.47 -15.23 13.96
C ILE A 181 6.85 -15.87 15.31
N ARG A 182 8.11 -15.73 15.74
CA ARG A 182 8.63 -16.28 17.00
C ARG A 182 8.38 -15.41 18.24
N VAL A 183 8.06 -14.13 18.06
CA VAL A 183 7.78 -13.18 19.17
C VAL A 183 6.27 -12.95 19.34
N LYS A 184 5.47 -14.00 19.13
CA LYS A 184 4.03 -14.02 19.42
C LYS A 184 3.75 -14.98 20.56
#